data_AF-A0AAU1BD54-F1
#
_entry.id   AF-A0AAU1BD54-F1
#
_cell.length_a   1.000
_cell.length_b   1.000
_cell.length_c   1.000
_cell.angle_alpha   90.00
_cell.angle_beta   90.00
_cell.angle_gamma   90.00
#
_symmetry.space_group_name_H-M   'P 1'
#
loop_
_entity.id
_entity.type
_entity.pdbx_description
1 polymer ?
#
loop_
_entity_poly.entity_id
_entity_poly.type
_entity_poly.pdbx_seq_one_letter_code
_entity_poly.pdbx_strand_id
1 'polypeptide(L)'
;MAPGHVAYGLRAQYGLIVEPETVMAWERGEISPTSAELTALAGVLWCAPGELLAEPVTLREHRMARGMAADELARRIGLETNAYQKMEETGRWKGNERQSVALAQVLGLSLSQFVAAAGKQEELAEILRSAVTTRWQAYVKPLAKLLPVPKHHLEPVLERLHADYQSKMVATLSWGGAAGDAATGDAGREFLADIVAHFWAYAGGAR
;
A
#
# COMPACT_ATOMS: atom_id res chain seq x y z
N MET A 1 16.54 -5.92 26.47
CA MET A 1 16.22 -7.14 27.25
C MET A 1 17.06 -8.28 26.69
N ALA A 2 17.62 -9.20 27.49
CA ALA A 2 18.48 -10.26 26.94
C ALA A 2 17.63 -11.34 26.20
N PRO A 3 18.09 -11.92 25.08
CA PRO A 3 17.35 -12.93 24.31
C PRO A 3 16.86 -14.11 25.14
N GLY A 4 17.65 -14.56 26.13
CA GLY A 4 17.25 -15.63 27.05
C GLY A 4 16.03 -15.28 27.93
N HIS A 5 15.88 -14.02 28.34
CA HIS A 5 14.70 -13.57 29.09
C HIS A 5 13.45 -13.54 28.20
N VAL A 6 13.62 -13.17 26.93
CA VAL A 6 12.52 -13.16 25.95
C VAL A 6 12.06 -14.58 25.64
N ALA A 7 12.99 -15.50 25.37
CA ALA A 7 12.72 -16.92 25.17
C ALA A 7 11.99 -17.54 26.37
N TYR A 8 12.45 -17.23 27.59
CA TYR A 8 11.75 -17.65 28.80
C TYR A 8 10.32 -17.07 28.88
N GLY A 9 10.14 -15.78 28.59
CA GLY A 9 8.83 -15.13 28.58
C GLY A 9 7.85 -15.75 27.57
N LEU A 10 8.31 -16.04 26.36
CA LEU A 10 7.54 -16.72 25.31
C LEU A 10 7.04 -18.09 25.79
N ARG A 11 7.92 -18.85 26.46
CA ARG A 11 7.55 -20.15 27.02
C ARG A 11 6.58 -20.03 28.19
N ALA A 12 6.87 -19.17 29.16
CA ALA A 12 6.12 -19.10 30.41
C ALA A 12 4.71 -18.50 30.21
N GLN A 13 4.57 -17.51 29.34
CA GLN A 13 3.32 -16.76 29.16
C GLN A 13 2.48 -17.28 27.98
N TYR A 14 3.13 -17.79 26.93
CA TYR A 14 2.47 -18.17 25.67
C TYR A 14 2.68 -19.64 25.29
N GLY A 15 3.44 -20.41 26.07
CA GLY A 15 3.70 -21.82 25.79
C GLY A 15 4.59 -22.08 24.57
N LEU A 16 5.21 -21.02 24.01
CA LEU A 16 6.07 -21.13 22.82
C LEU A 16 7.49 -21.52 23.23
N ILE A 17 7.93 -22.70 22.77
CA ILE A 17 9.29 -23.18 23.02
C ILE A 17 10.19 -22.63 21.91
N VAL A 18 10.88 -21.54 22.21
CA VAL A 18 11.78 -20.83 21.30
C VAL A 18 13.16 -20.75 21.97
N GLU A 19 14.21 -21.10 21.25
CA GLU A 19 15.58 -21.00 21.76
C GLU A 19 16.07 -19.54 21.73
N PRO A 20 16.94 -19.12 22.66
CA PRO A 20 17.52 -17.77 22.63
C PRO A 20 18.19 -17.42 21.30
N GLU A 21 18.82 -18.39 20.64
CA GLU A 21 19.43 -18.24 19.31
C GLU A 21 18.40 -17.88 18.24
N THR A 22 17.17 -18.40 18.32
CA THR A 22 16.08 -18.04 17.41
C THR A 22 15.65 -16.60 17.60
N VAL A 23 15.57 -16.13 18.85
CA VAL A 23 15.28 -14.71 19.15
C VAL A 23 16.38 -13.82 18.57
N MET A 24 17.64 -14.21 18.72
CA MET A 24 18.76 -13.48 18.13
C MET A 24 18.75 -13.49 16.60
N ALA A 25 18.31 -14.58 15.96
CA ALA A 25 18.15 -14.65 14.51
C ALA A 25 17.03 -13.72 14.01
N TRP A 26 15.93 -13.59 14.77
CA TRP A 26 14.89 -12.58 14.50
C TRP A 26 15.42 -11.16 14.63
N GLU A 27 16.17 -10.85 15.70
CA GLU A 27 16.79 -9.53 15.90
C GLU A 27 17.75 -9.15 14.77
N ARG A 28 18.46 -10.14 14.21
CA ARG A 28 19.36 -9.93 13.05
C ARG A 28 18.65 -9.96 11.69
N GLY A 29 17.35 -10.27 11.66
CA GLY A 29 16.58 -10.42 10.41
C GLY A 29 16.96 -11.64 9.58
N GLU A 30 17.67 -12.62 10.16
CA GLU A 30 18.05 -13.87 9.48
C GLU A 30 16.85 -14.79 9.26
N ILE A 31 15.88 -14.73 10.18
CA ILE A 31 14.63 -15.48 10.15
C ILE A 31 13.49 -14.52 10.48
N SER A 32 12.34 -14.69 9.86
CA SER A 32 11.13 -13.93 10.22
C SER A 32 10.21 -14.74 11.13
N PRO A 33 9.72 -14.17 12.24
CA PRO A 33 8.73 -14.85 13.08
C PRO A 33 7.41 -15.04 12.32
N THR A 34 6.68 -16.09 12.69
CA THR A 34 5.28 -16.26 12.30
C THR A 34 4.40 -15.19 12.95
N SER A 35 3.15 -15.05 12.49
CA SER A 35 2.21 -14.09 13.07
C SER A 35 1.93 -14.37 14.56
N ALA A 36 1.88 -15.65 14.97
CA ALA A 36 1.64 -16.03 16.36
C ALA A 36 2.86 -15.70 17.23
N GLU A 37 4.06 -15.99 16.75
CA GLU A 37 5.32 -15.66 17.43
C GLU A 37 5.50 -14.16 17.57
N LEU A 38 5.19 -13.38 16.53
CA LEU A 38 5.27 -11.91 16.58
C LEU A 38 4.31 -11.33 17.63
N THR A 39 3.07 -11.79 17.69
CA THR A 39 2.10 -11.35 18.69
C THR A 39 2.55 -11.71 20.10
N ALA A 40 3.08 -12.92 20.30
CA ALA A 40 3.62 -13.34 21.60
C ALA A 40 4.87 -12.52 22.00
N LEU A 41 5.76 -12.25 21.04
CA LEU A 41 6.95 -11.43 21.23
C LEU A 41 6.57 -10.01 21.66
N ALA A 42 5.60 -9.40 20.96
CA ALA A 42 5.05 -8.10 21.31
C ALA A 42 4.47 -8.07 22.74
N GLY A 43 3.75 -9.13 23.12
CA GLY A 43 3.24 -9.32 24.47
C GLY A 43 4.34 -9.40 25.53
N VAL A 44 5.41 -10.17 25.27
CA VAL A 44 6.58 -10.28 26.18
C VAL A 44 7.35 -8.97 26.29
N LEU A 45 7.42 -8.19 25.20
CA LEU A 45 8.13 -6.91 25.14
C LEU A 45 7.27 -5.69 25.51
N TRP A 46 5.97 -5.90 25.73
CA TRP A 46 4.98 -4.89 26.13
C TRP A 46 4.84 -3.76 25.10
N CYS A 47 4.87 -4.14 23.81
CA CYS A 47 4.69 -3.26 22.67
C CYS A 47 3.63 -3.80 21.71
N ALA A 48 3.20 -3.01 20.74
CA ALA A 48 2.35 -3.52 19.66
C ALA A 48 3.17 -4.35 18.65
N PRO A 49 2.59 -5.39 18.00
CA PRO A 49 3.29 -6.16 16.96
C PRO A 49 3.85 -5.31 15.82
N GLY A 50 3.18 -4.22 15.48
CA GLY A 50 3.65 -3.26 14.47
C GLY A 50 4.91 -2.48 14.87
N GLU A 51 5.20 -2.33 16.17
CA GLU A 51 6.43 -1.67 16.64
C GLU A 51 7.68 -2.54 16.46
N LEU A 52 7.48 -3.85 16.25
CA LEU A 52 8.56 -4.82 16.00
C LEU A 52 8.84 -5.02 14.50
N LEU A 53 7.98 -4.49 13.63
CA LEU A 53 8.14 -4.55 12.19
C LEU A 53 8.68 -3.22 11.66
N ALA A 54 9.46 -3.27 10.59
CA ALA A 54 9.69 -2.10 9.76
C ALA A 54 8.35 -1.61 9.16
N GLU A 55 8.31 -0.39 8.62
CA GLU A 55 7.11 0.17 7.98
C GLU A 55 6.50 -0.88 7.02
N PRO A 56 5.29 -1.38 7.30
CA PRO A 56 4.72 -2.48 6.52
C PRO A 56 4.46 -2.05 5.08
N VAL A 57 4.91 -2.84 4.11
CA VAL A 57 4.73 -2.55 2.68
C VAL A 57 3.90 -3.61 1.95
N THR A 58 3.83 -4.82 2.50
CA THR A 58 3.04 -5.93 1.95
C THR A 58 1.76 -6.20 2.74
N LEU A 59 0.78 -6.86 2.11
CA LEU A 59 -0.44 -7.30 2.78
C LEU A 59 -0.15 -8.17 4.01
N ARG A 60 0.86 -9.05 3.90
CA ARG A 60 1.31 -9.93 4.98
C ARG A 60 1.83 -9.13 6.16
N GLU A 61 2.69 -8.15 5.91
CA GLU A 61 3.26 -7.32 6.98
C GLU A 61 2.19 -6.45 7.63
N HIS A 62 1.28 -5.85 6.85
CA HIS A 62 0.16 -5.09 7.41
C HIS A 62 -0.74 -5.98 8.29
N ARG A 63 -0.99 -7.22 7.88
CA ARG A 63 -1.73 -8.19 8.69
C ARG A 63 -0.98 -8.55 9.97
N MET A 64 0.33 -8.83 9.86
CA MET A 64 1.18 -9.17 11.01
C MET A 64 1.31 -8.01 12.00
N ALA A 65 1.39 -6.76 11.53
CA ALA A 65 1.38 -5.56 12.36
C ALA A 65 0.08 -5.41 13.17
N ARG A 66 -1.01 -6.04 12.72
CA ARG A 66 -2.29 -6.13 13.46
C ARG A 66 -2.43 -7.41 14.28
N GLY A 67 -1.40 -8.26 14.31
CA GLY A 67 -1.42 -9.52 15.06
C GLY A 67 -2.44 -10.53 14.57
N MET A 68 -2.95 -10.39 13.34
CA MET A 68 -4.05 -11.20 12.82
C MET A 68 -3.56 -12.45 12.08
N ALA A 69 -4.23 -13.57 12.31
CA ALA A 69 -4.00 -14.77 11.53
C ALA A 69 -4.60 -14.65 10.11
N ALA A 70 -4.03 -15.39 9.14
CA ALA A 70 -4.47 -15.32 7.75
C ALA A 70 -5.91 -15.81 7.55
N ASP A 71 -6.31 -16.84 8.28
CA ASP A 71 -7.68 -17.39 8.28
C ASP A 71 -8.69 -16.46 8.97
N GLU A 72 -8.26 -15.73 10.01
CA GLU A 72 -9.09 -14.73 10.68
C GLU A 72 -9.43 -13.59 9.72
N LEU A 73 -8.42 -13.06 9.01
CA LEU A 73 -8.62 -11.99 8.04
C LEU A 73 -9.44 -12.45 6.84
N ALA A 74 -9.15 -13.63 6.29
CA ALA A 74 -9.90 -14.21 5.18
C ALA A 74 -11.40 -14.34 5.54
N ARG A 75 -11.72 -14.85 6.74
CA ARG A 75 -13.10 -14.95 7.23
C ARG A 75 -13.78 -13.58 7.35
N ARG A 76 -13.10 -12.56 7.87
CA ARG A 76 -13.66 -11.20 7.99
C ARG A 76 -13.97 -10.55 6.64
N ILE A 77 -13.18 -10.83 5.62
CA ILE A 77 -13.35 -10.28 4.27
C ILE A 77 -14.32 -11.13 3.42
N GLY A 78 -14.61 -12.37 3.85
CA GLY A 78 -15.43 -13.32 3.10
C GLY A 78 -14.65 -13.95 1.94
N LEU A 79 -13.42 -14.38 2.21
CA LEU A 79 -12.55 -15.11 1.30
C LEU A 79 -12.20 -16.48 1.89
N GLU A 80 -11.92 -17.44 1.00
CA GLU A 80 -11.30 -18.70 1.37
C GLU A 80 -9.84 -18.46 1.82
N THR A 81 -9.44 -19.07 2.94
CA THR A 81 -8.11 -18.88 3.53
C THR A 81 -6.97 -19.16 2.54
N ASN A 82 -7.08 -20.27 1.79
CA ASN A 82 -6.07 -20.64 0.78
C ASN A 82 -6.00 -19.64 -0.37
N ALA A 83 -7.13 -19.05 -0.76
CA ALA A 83 -7.16 -18.03 -1.80
C ALA A 83 -6.49 -16.73 -1.32
N TYR A 84 -6.75 -16.36 -0.06
CA TYR A 84 -6.11 -15.20 0.57
C TYR A 84 -4.60 -15.38 0.71
N GLN A 85 -4.13 -16.53 1.21
CA GLN A 85 -2.69 -16.80 1.36
C GLN A 85 -1.94 -16.72 0.03
N LYS A 86 -2.51 -17.26 -1.05
CA LYS A 86 -1.93 -17.11 -2.40
C LYS A 86 -1.81 -15.65 -2.84
N MET A 87 -2.76 -14.80 -2.46
CA MET A 87 -2.68 -13.36 -2.76
C MET A 87 -1.58 -12.66 -1.95
N GLU A 88 -1.37 -13.06 -0.69
CA GLU A 88 -0.25 -12.57 0.11
C GLU A 88 1.10 -13.00 -0.50
N GLU A 89 1.24 -14.28 -0.85
CA GLU A 89 2.46 -14.85 -1.43
C GLU A 89 2.83 -14.22 -2.78
N THR A 90 1.82 -13.96 -3.61
CA THR A 90 2.03 -13.33 -4.92
C THR A 90 2.13 -11.81 -4.86
N GLY A 91 1.85 -11.19 -3.71
CA GLY A 91 1.79 -9.74 -3.55
C GLY A 91 0.73 -9.08 -4.44
N ARG A 92 -0.26 -9.85 -4.92
CA ARG A 92 -1.23 -9.41 -5.94
C ARG A 92 -2.64 -9.62 -5.43
N TRP A 93 -3.31 -8.52 -5.09
CA TRP A 93 -4.70 -8.56 -4.64
C TRP A 93 -5.66 -8.75 -5.82
N LYS A 94 -6.55 -9.76 -5.72
CA LYS A 94 -7.55 -10.09 -6.75
C LYS A 94 -8.99 -10.09 -6.22
N GLY A 95 -9.23 -9.52 -5.04
CA GLY A 95 -10.58 -9.40 -4.47
C GLY A 95 -11.46 -8.41 -5.26
N ASN A 96 -12.78 -8.54 -5.10
CA ASN A 96 -13.73 -7.60 -5.67
C ASN A 96 -13.75 -6.26 -4.90
N GLU A 97 -14.57 -5.30 -5.36
CA GLU A 97 -14.68 -3.97 -4.74
C GLU A 97 -15.07 -4.04 -3.26
N ARG A 98 -16.09 -4.83 -2.92
CA ARG A 98 -16.56 -5.02 -1.53
C ARG A 98 -15.45 -5.62 -0.64
N GLN A 99 -14.73 -6.61 -1.15
CA GLN A 99 -13.61 -7.24 -0.44
C GLN A 99 -12.42 -6.28 -0.29
N SER A 100 -12.17 -5.43 -1.27
CA SER A 100 -11.11 -4.41 -1.22
C SER A 100 -11.41 -3.34 -0.16
N VAL A 101 -12.66 -2.89 -0.07
CA VAL A 101 -13.14 -1.99 0.99
C VAL A 101 -12.97 -2.65 2.36
N ALA A 102 -13.43 -3.90 2.51
CA ALA A 102 -13.30 -4.63 3.77
C ALA A 102 -11.84 -4.84 4.18
N LEU A 103 -10.95 -5.20 3.24
CA LEU A 103 -9.52 -5.35 3.50
C LEU A 103 -8.91 -4.04 4.01
N ALA A 104 -9.14 -2.93 3.30
CA ALA A 104 -8.61 -1.62 3.68
C ALA A 104 -9.11 -1.19 5.07
N GLN A 105 -10.38 -1.44 5.40
CA GLN A 105 -10.95 -1.12 6.70
C GLN A 105 -10.37 -1.99 7.83
N VAL A 106 -10.32 -3.31 7.65
CA VAL A 106 -9.82 -4.23 8.68
C VAL A 106 -8.33 -4.01 8.95
N LEU A 107 -7.55 -3.77 7.90
CA LEU A 107 -6.13 -3.45 8.00
C LEU A 107 -5.85 -1.96 8.22
N GLY A 108 -6.88 -1.11 8.37
CA GLY A 108 -6.74 0.33 8.59
C GLY A 108 -5.77 1.00 7.61
N LEU A 109 -5.81 0.60 6.34
CA LEU A 109 -4.90 1.08 5.31
C LEU A 109 -5.43 2.40 4.75
N SER A 110 -4.52 3.36 4.57
CA SER A 110 -4.77 4.45 3.63
C SER A 110 -4.90 3.90 2.20
N LEU A 111 -5.51 4.67 1.30
CA LEU A 111 -5.67 4.26 -0.10
C LEU A 111 -4.32 4.02 -0.80
N SER A 112 -3.31 4.83 -0.47
CA SER A 112 -1.95 4.67 -1.00
C SER A 112 -1.30 3.39 -0.49
N GLN A 113 -1.41 3.10 0.81
CA GLN A 113 -0.93 1.85 1.39
C GLN A 113 -1.67 0.64 0.80
N PHE A 114 -2.98 0.74 0.57
CA PHE A 114 -3.74 -0.32 -0.09
C PHE A 114 -3.22 -0.61 -1.50
N VAL A 115 -2.99 0.42 -2.33
CA VAL A 115 -2.50 0.22 -3.70
C VAL A 115 -1.10 -0.38 -3.73
N ALA A 116 -0.22 0.11 -2.84
CA ALA A 116 1.13 -0.43 -2.69
C ALA A 116 1.10 -1.90 -2.26
N ALA A 117 0.39 -2.22 -1.17
CA ALA A 117 0.28 -3.57 -0.64
C ALA A 117 -0.43 -4.53 -1.60
N ALA A 118 -1.39 -4.05 -2.38
CA ALA A 118 -2.12 -4.82 -3.39
C ALA A 118 -1.31 -5.12 -4.66
N GLY A 119 -0.12 -4.52 -4.82
CA GLY A 119 0.70 -4.64 -6.03
C GLY A 119 0.10 -3.96 -7.26
N LYS A 120 -0.70 -2.90 -7.05
CA LYS A 120 -1.45 -2.19 -8.12
C LYS A 120 -0.86 -0.83 -8.50
N GLN A 121 0.34 -0.52 -8.01
CA GLN A 121 0.96 0.80 -8.18
C GLN A 121 1.24 1.12 -9.66
N GLU A 122 1.75 0.14 -10.41
CA GLU A 122 2.06 0.33 -11.84
C GLU A 122 0.79 0.48 -12.68
N GLU A 123 -0.23 -0.35 -12.41
CA GLU A 123 -1.55 -0.27 -13.06
C GLU A 123 -2.22 1.09 -12.79
N LEU A 124 -2.13 1.60 -11.55
CA LEU A 124 -2.58 2.94 -11.21
C LEU A 124 -1.83 4.00 -12.02
N ALA A 125 -0.51 3.93 -12.07
CA ALA A 125 0.31 4.90 -12.79
C ALA A 125 -0.03 4.93 -14.28
N GLU A 126 -0.26 3.76 -14.90
CA GLU A 126 -0.65 3.66 -16.30
C GLU A 126 -2.02 4.29 -16.56
N ILE A 127 -3.04 3.96 -15.77
CA ILE A 127 -4.38 4.54 -15.88
C ILE A 127 -4.32 6.07 -15.73
N LEU A 128 -3.55 6.58 -14.77
CA LEU A 128 -3.40 8.01 -14.55
C LEU A 128 -2.70 8.70 -15.73
N ARG A 129 -1.59 8.13 -16.25
CA ARG A 129 -0.91 8.67 -17.43
C ARG A 129 -1.84 8.74 -18.63
N SER A 130 -2.60 7.68 -18.91
CA SER A 130 -3.57 7.68 -20.01
C SER A 130 -4.70 8.68 -19.78
N ALA A 131 -5.22 8.79 -18.55
CA ALA A 131 -6.29 9.74 -18.22
C ALA A 131 -5.88 11.20 -18.46
N VAL A 132 -4.66 11.55 -18.05
CA VAL A 132 -4.15 12.93 -18.10
C VAL A 132 -3.71 13.34 -19.50
N THR A 133 -3.15 12.40 -20.28
CA THR A 133 -2.71 12.67 -21.66
C THR A 133 -3.85 12.66 -22.69
N THR A 134 -4.97 12.00 -22.39
CA THR A 134 -6.10 11.87 -23.32
C THR A 134 -7.37 12.50 -22.75
N ARG A 135 -8.44 11.72 -22.60
CA ARG A 135 -9.74 12.13 -22.08
C ARG A 135 -9.99 11.48 -20.72
N TRP A 136 -9.79 12.25 -19.66
CA TRP A 136 -9.86 11.75 -18.28
C TRP A 136 -11.22 11.13 -17.90
N GLN A 137 -12.35 11.60 -18.46
CA GLN A 137 -13.67 11.08 -18.09
C GLN A 137 -13.84 9.58 -18.39
N ALA A 138 -13.15 9.06 -19.41
CA ALA A 138 -13.21 7.64 -19.76
C ALA A 138 -12.54 6.74 -18.70
N TYR A 139 -11.62 7.31 -17.92
CA TYR A 139 -10.77 6.58 -16.96
C TYR A 139 -11.31 6.59 -15.52
N VAL A 140 -12.39 7.32 -15.24
CA VAL A 140 -13.07 7.33 -13.93
C VAL A 140 -13.53 5.92 -13.54
N LYS A 141 -14.12 5.17 -14.48
CA LYS A 141 -14.63 3.81 -14.22
C LYS A 141 -13.51 2.79 -14.00
N PRO A 142 -12.45 2.73 -14.84
CA PRO A 142 -11.25 1.94 -14.54
C PRO A 142 -10.65 2.25 -13.17
N LEU A 143 -10.49 3.53 -12.83
CA LEU A 143 -9.89 3.93 -11.56
C LEU A 143 -10.74 3.54 -10.34
N ALA A 144 -12.07 3.70 -10.42
CA ALA A 144 -12.99 3.29 -9.37
C ALA A 144 -13.07 1.77 -9.18
N LYS A 145 -12.65 0.96 -10.16
CA LYS A 145 -12.51 -0.50 -9.96
C LYS A 145 -11.23 -0.85 -9.23
N LEU A 146 -10.19 -0.02 -9.38
CA LEU A 146 -8.88 -0.24 -8.78
C LEU A 146 -8.86 0.21 -7.33
N LEU A 147 -9.47 1.36 -7.05
CA LEU A 147 -9.52 2.00 -5.74
C LEU A 147 -10.87 1.72 -5.04
N PRO A 148 -10.89 1.42 -3.73
CA PRO A 148 -12.12 1.25 -2.96
C PRO A 148 -12.78 2.61 -2.64
N VAL A 149 -13.00 3.45 -3.66
CA VAL A 149 -13.50 4.83 -3.53
C VAL A 149 -14.59 5.07 -4.58
N PRO A 150 -15.69 5.75 -4.22
CA PRO A 150 -16.75 6.02 -5.18
C PRO A 150 -16.33 7.10 -6.19
N LYS A 151 -16.84 6.96 -7.42
CA LYS A 151 -16.46 7.77 -8.60
C LYS A 151 -16.51 9.28 -8.40
N HIS A 152 -17.48 9.78 -7.65
CA HIS A 152 -17.67 11.22 -7.44
C HIS A 152 -16.49 11.88 -6.69
N HIS A 153 -15.72 11.14 -5.91
CA HIS A 153 -14.48 11.66 -5.31
C HIS A 153 -13.30 11.64 -6.29
N LEU A 154 -13.32 10.74 -7.29
CA LEU A 154 -12.23 10.58 -8.25
C LEU A 154 -12.32 11.58 -9.41
N GLU A 155 -13.54 11.96 -9.80
CA GLU A 155 -13.80 12.93 -10.88
C GLU A 155 -13.07 14.27 -10.69
N PRO A 156 -13.24 15.00 -9.56
CA PRO A 156 -12.57 16.29 -9.37
C PRO A 156 -11.04 16.18 -9.30
N VAL A 157 -10.52 15.05 -8.79
CA VAL A 157 -9.08 14.79 -8.73
C VAL A 157 -8.51 14.57 -10.13
N LEU A 158 -9.18 13.78 -10.96
CA LEU A 158 -8.77 13.54 -12.34
C LEU A 158 -8.89 14.79 -13.21
N GLU A 159 -9.95 15.58 -13.02
CA GLU A 159 -10.11 16.87 -13.71
C GLU A 159 -8.95 17.81 -13.40
N ARG A 160 -8.59 17.93 -12.12
CA ARG A 160 -7.48 18.79 -11.68
C ARG A 160 -6.13 18.31 -12.23
N LEU A 161 -5.84 17.01 -12.15
CA LEU A 161 -4.62 16.43 -12.73
C LEU A 161 -4.51 16.69 -14.23
N HIS A 162 -5.62 16.54 -14.96
CA HIS A 162 -5.67 16.82 -16.38
C HIS A 162 -5.43 18.30 -16.67
N ALA A 163 -6.09 19.21 -15.95
CA ALA A 163 -5.91 20.65 -16.11
C ALA A 163 -4.47 21.09 -15.84
N ASP A 164 -3.82 20.58 -14.79
CA ASP A 164 -2.44 20.90 -14.44
C ASP A 164 -1.45 20.43 -15.52
N TYR A 165 -1.66 19.23 -16.06
CA TYR A 165 -0.85 18.74 -17.18
C TYR A 165 -1.05 19.57 -18.44
N GLN A 166 -2.30 19.88 -18.81
CA GLN A 166 -2.59 20.70 -19.99
C GLN A 166 -2.01 22.11 -19.83
N SER A 167 -2.03 22.70 -18.63
CA SER A 167 -1.38 23.99 -18.36
C SER A 167 0.13 23.94 -18.59
N LYS A 168 0.81 22.89 -18.11
CA LYS A 168 2.24 22.66 -18.35
C LYS A 168 2.54 22.47 -19.85
N MET A 169 1.66 21.77 -20.58
CA MET A 169 1.78 21.60 -22.03
C MET A 169 1.54 22.91 -22.80
N VAL A 170 0.56 23.73 -22.43
CA VAL A 170 0.30 25.04 -23.08
C VAL A 170 1.43 26.04 -22.82
N ALA A 171 2.02 26.03 -21.62
CA ALA A 171 3.20 26.83 -21.32
C ALA A 171 4.39 26.49 -22.25
N THR A 172 4.49 25.25 -22.74
CA THR A 172 5.50 24.88 -23.75
C THR A 172 5.27 25.54 -25.12
N LEU A 173 4.01 25.79 -25.49
CA LEU A 173 3.64 26.37 -26.79
C LEU A 173 3.68 27.92 -26.79
N SER A 174 3.46 28.55 -25.64
CA SER A 174 3.36 30.02 -25.52
C SER A 174 4.72 30.75 -25.54
N TRP A 175 5.84 30.04 -25.42
CA TRP A 175 7.21 30.58 -25.37
C TRP A 175 8.11 30.10 -26.53
N GLY A 176 7.49 29.73 -27.66
CA GLY A 176 8.16 29.38 -28.92
C GLY A 176 8.89 30.57 -29.54
N GLY A 177 10.04 30.92 -28.97
CA GLY A 177 10.94 31.98 -29.40
C GLY A 177 12.36 31.71 -28.92
N ALA A 178 13.01 30.72 -29.55
CA ALA A 178 14.46 30.51 -29.58
C ALA A 178 15.20 30.39 -28.22
N ALA A 179 15.07 29.24 -27.52
CA ALA A 179 16.11 28.60 -26.68
C ALA A 179 15.60 27.45 -25.77
N GLY A 180 14.28 27.21 -25.66
CA GLY A 180 13.68 26.46 -24.55
C GLY A 180 13.09 25.07 -24.83
N ASP A 181 13.27 24.46 -26.00
CA ASP A 181 12.56 23.22 -26.37
C ASP A 181 12.96 21.98 -25.55
N ALA A 182 14.20 21.92 -25.04
CA ALA A 182 14.67 20.78 -24.25
C ALA A 182 14.16 20.80 -22.80
N ALA A 183 14.06 21.98 -22.17
CA ALA A 183 13.69 22.15 -20.76
C ALA A 183 12.17 22.11 -20.52
N THR A 184 11.36 22.44 -21.52
CA THR A 184 9.90 22.60 -21.39
C THR A 184 9.13 21.30 -21.64
N GLY A 185 9.56 20.47 -22.59
CA GLY A 185 9.09 19.09 -22.71
C GLY A 185 9.49 18.22 -21.50
N ASP A 186 10.49 18.65 -20.73
CA ASP A 186 10.95 17.97 -19.52
C ASP A 186 9.96 18.09 -18.37
N ALA A 187 9.37 19.28 -18.17
CA ALA A 187 8.37 19.50 -17.12
C ALA A 187 7.11 18.63 -17.29
N GLY A 188 6.71 18.34 -18.54
CA GLY A 188 5.62 17.40 -18.83
C GLY A 188 5.99 15.95 -18.54
N ARG A 189 7.23 15.54 -18.86
CA ARG A 189 7.73 14.19 -18.56
C ARG A 189 7.93 13.97 -17.07
N GLU A 190 8.47 14.95 -16.36
CA GLU A 190 8.64 14.95 -14.91
C GLU A 190 7.28 14.84 -14.21
N PHE A 191 6.28 15.62 -14.64
CA PHE A 191 4.92 15.50 -14.12
C PHE A 191 4.30 14.11 -14.33
N LEU A 192 4.55 13.48 -15.49
CA LEU A 192 4.08 12.12 -15.76
C LEU A 192 4.86 11.05 -15.01
N ALA A 193 6.13 11.29 -14.67
CA ALA A 193 6.95 10.42 -13.85
C ALA A 193 6.42 10.39 -12.40
N ASP A 194 6.09 11.57 -11.86
CA ASP A 194 5.58 11.73 -10.48
C ASP A 194 4.04 11.74 -10.38
N ILE A 195 3.35 11.25 -11.41
CA ILE A 195 1.89 11.35 -11.51
C ILE A 195 1.15 10.72 -10.33
N VAL A 196 1.67 9.62 -9.79
CA VAL A 196 1.09 8.93 -8.64
C VAL A 196 1.22 9.78 -7.37
N ALA A 197 2.35 10.46 -7.18
CA ALA A 197 2.56 11.36 -6.06
C ALA A 197 1.61 12.57 -6.13
N HIS A 198 1.46 13.17 -7.33
CA HIS A 198 0.49 14.25 -7.55
C HIS A 198 -0.95 13.80 -7.30
N PHE A 199 -1.32 12.60 -7.75
CA PHE A 199 -2.64 12.03 -7.49
C PHE A 199 -2.93 11.92 -5.99
N TRP A 200 -1.99 11.36 -5.20
CA TRP A 200 -2.19 11.24 -3.76
C TRP A 200 -2.19 12.59 -3.04
N ALA A 201 -1.39 13.56 -3.49
CA ALA A 201 -1.42 14.91 -2.95
C ALA A 201 -2.79 15.58 -3.13
N TYR A 202 -3.43 15.39 -4.28
CA TYR A 202 -4.77 15.93 -4.55
C TYR A 202 -5.89 15.13 -3.89
N ALA A 203 -5.79 13.80 -3.86
CA ALA A 203 -6.76 12.93 -3.20
C ALA A 203 -6.74 13.09 -1.67
N GLY A 204 -5.57 13.33 -1.06
CA GLY A 204 -5.43 13.58 0.39
C GLY A 204 -5.79 15.01 0.81
N GLY A 205 -5.83 15.96 -0.14
CA GLY A 205 -6.30 17.34 0.08
C GLY A 205 -7.82 17.50 -0.08
N ALA A 206 -8.52 16.52 -0.66
CA ALA A 206 -9.97 16.49 -0.73
C ALA A 206 -10.53 15.96 0.61
N ARG A 207 -10.71 16.87 1.56
CA ARG A 207 -11.48 16.62 2.79
C ARG A 207 -12.97 16.58 2.51
#